data_AF-A0A2V9NZD9-F1
#
_entry.id   AF-A0A2V9NZD9-F1
#
_cell.length_a   1.000
_cell.length_b   1.000
_cell.length_c   1.000
_cell.angle_alpha   90.00
_cell.angle_beta   90.00
_cell.angle_gamma   90.00
#
_symmetry.space_group_name_H-M   'P 1'
#
loop_
_entity.id
_entity.type
_entity.pdbx_description
1 polymer ?
#
loop_
_entity_poly.entity_id
_entity_poly.type
_entity_poly.pdbx_seq_one_letter_code
_entity_poly.pdbx_strand_id
1 'polypeptide(L)'
;MADVAPGITVLIATYDRAAVLGQTLEALTRVERTGIDCSIVITDNNSTDNTDEVVNKYLTQLPLCYLREPRPGKSCALNKALRECALKEIVVFRDDDVTPARNWFREIVSSVKKWPGVGAPPKKKVLDKTKLIAISRGSRYNHATSGELVARAQSRRAAQRNVDPK
;
A
#
# COMPACT_ATOMS: atom_id res chain seq x y z
N MET A 1 -5.11 -26.20 13.78
CA MET A 1 -5.47 -25.21 12.75
C MET A 1 -4.16 -24.64 12.21
N ALA A 2 -3.91 -24.68 10.90
CA ALA A 2 -2.65 -24.16 10.35
C ALA A 2 -2.53 -22.67 10.69
N ASP A 3 -1.40 -22.26 11.26
CA ASP A 3 -1.09 -20.84 11.54
C ASP A 3 -0.96 -20.11 10.21
N VAL A 4 -2.05 -19.48 9.75
CA VAL A 4 -2.05 -18.66 8.53
C VAL A 4 -1.17 -17.45 8.81
N ALA A 5 -0.20 -17.18 7.93
CA ALA A 5 0.69 -16.04 8.09
C ALA A 5 -0.13 -14.73 8.14
N PRO A 6 0.23 -13.76 9.02
CA PRO A 6 -0.51 -12.51 9.15
C PRO A 6 -0.49 -11.74 7.83
N GLY A 7 -1.62 -11.11 7.50
CA GLY A 7 -1.74 -10.30 6.30
C GLY A 7 -0.96 -8.99 6.41
N ILE A 8 -0.53 -8.45 5.26
CA ILE A 8 0.30 -7.23 5.19
C ILE A 8 -0.33 -6.18 4.27
N THR A 9 -0.53 -4.96 4.79
CA THR A 9 -0.88 -3.78 3.98
C THR A 9 0.34 -2.86 3.89
N VAL A 10 0.80 -2.60 2.67
CA VAL A 10 1.87 -1.63 2.40
C VAL A 10 1.25 -0.31 1.96
N LEU A 11 1.57 0.78 2.64
CA LEU A 11 1.12 2.13 2.33
C LEU A 11 2.29 2.94 1.77
N ILE A 12 2.12 3.46 0.55
CA ILE A 12 3.09 4.31 -0.14
C ILE A 12 2.39 5.60 -0.51
N ALA A 13 2.98 6.73 -0.11
CA ALA A 13 2.55 8.05 -0.56
C ALA A 13 3.53 8.57 -1.62
N THR A 14 3.01 9.15 -2.69
CA THR A 14 3.79 9.66 -3.83
C THR A 14 3.32 11.08 -4.18
N TYR A 15 4.22 11.90 -4.72
CA TYR A 15 3.91 13.25 -5.23
C TYR A 15 4.91 13.65 -6.30
N ASP A 16 4.47 13.81 -7.56
CA ASP A 16 5.27 14.25 -8.71
C ASP A 16 6.58 13.46 -8.90
N ARG A 17 6.49 12.13 -8.73
CA ARG A 17 7.63 11.20 -8.76
C ARG A 17 7.34 9.95 -9.59
N ALA A 18 6.55 10.07 -10.66
CA ALA A 18 6.10 8.95 -11.49
C ALA A 18 7.24 8.00 -11.92
N ALA A 19 8.39 8.54 -12.34
CA ALA A 19 9.53 7.73 -12.77
C ALA A 19 10.17 6.91 -11.63
N VAL A 20 10.24 7.49 -10.42
CA VAL A 20 10.80 6.81 -9.24
C VAL A 20 9.82 5.77 -8.71
N LEU A 21 8.54 6.14 -8.60
CA LEU A 21 7.47 5.20 -8.25
C LEU A 21 7.44 4.02 -9.22
N GLY A 22 7.64 4.25 -10.51
CA GLY A 22 7.70 3.20 -11.52
C GLY A 22 8.78 2.16 -11.22
N GLN A 23 9.96 2.59 -10.76
CA GLN A 23 11.05 1.68 -10.36
C GLN A 23 10.69 0.87 -9.11
N THR A 24 10.04 1.51 -8.14
CA THR A 24 9.54 0.86 -6.92
C THR A 24 8.48 -0.19 -7.23
N LEU A 25 7.49 0.14 -8.07
CA LEU A 25 6.45 -0.80 -8.49
C LEU A 25 7.02 -1.97 -9.28
N GLU A 26 7.97 -1.71 -10.18
CA GLU A 26 8.71 -2.73 -10.91
C GLU A 26 9.48 -3.65 -9.95
N ALA A 27 10.15 -3.10 -8.93
CA ALA A 27 10.82 -3.90 -7.90
C ALA A 27 9.84 -4.76 -7.08
N LEU A 28 8.66 -4.23 -6.76
CA LEU A 28 7.61 -4.95 -6.04
C LEU A 28 7.07 -6.16 -6.82
N THR A 29 7.09 -6.14 -8.16
CA THR A 29 6.69 -7.32 -8.97
C THR A 29 7.57 -8.53 -8.71
N ARG A 30 8.84 -8.31 -8.35
CA ARG A 30 9.84 -9.35 -8.11
C ARG A 30 9.82 -9.91 -6.69
N VAL A 31 9.03 -9.33 -5.79
CA VAL A 31 8.91 -9.79 -4.40
C VAL A 31 8.06 -11.05 -4.34
N GLU A 32 8.55 -12.08 -3.65
CA GLU A 32 7.81 -13.32 -3.40
C GLU A 32 6.61 -13.08 -2.48
N ARG A 33 5.43 -13.46 -2.95
CA ARG A 33 4.15 -13.33 -2.23
C ARG A 33 3.47 -14.66 -1.94
N THR A 34 4.06 -15.79 -2.32
CA THR A 34 3.46 -17.12 -2.14
C THR A 34 3.18 -17.39 -0.66
N GLY A 35 1.91 -17.65 -0.33
CA GLY A 35 1.45 -17.86 1.04
C GLY A 35 1.36 -16.59 1.90
N ILE A 36 1.48 -15.40 1.30
CA ILE A 36 1.33 -14.11 1.98
C ILE A 36 0.12 -13.36 1.41
N ASP A 37 -0.87 -13.12 2.25
CA ASP A 37 -1.98 -12.23 1.92
C ASP A 37 -1.53 -10.77 2.05
N CYS A 38 -1.31 -10.08 0.94
CA CYS A 38 -0.84 -8.69 0.94
C CYS A 38 -1.67 -7.75 0.06
N SER A 39 -1.71 -6.49 0.45
CA SER A 39 -2.25 -5.37 -0.32
C SER A 39 -1.25 -4.23 -0.39
N ILE A 40 -1.15 -3.57 -1.54
CA ILE A 40 -0.30 -2.39 -1.75
C ILE A 40 -1.20 -1.21 -2.05
N VAL A 41 -1.10 -0.15 -1.27
CA VAL A 41 -1.90 1.07 -1.45
C VAL A 41 -0.96 2.19 -1.84
N ILE A 42 -1.16 2.73 -3.04
CA ILE A 42 -0.51 3.94 -3.50
C ILE A 42 -1.48 5.10 -3.29
N THR A 43 -1.11 6.07 -2.45
CA THR A 43 -1.83 7.33 -2.34
C THR A 43 -1.05 8.43 -3.04
N ASP A 44 -1.52 8.81 -4.23
CA ASP A 44 -1.07 10.00 -4.94
C ASP A 44 -1.53 11.26 -4.21
N ASN A 45 -0.58 12.06 -3.75
CA ASN A 45 -0.83 13.28 -3.01
C ASN A 45 -0.99 14.51 -3.91
N ASN A 46 -1.84 14.40 -4.92
CA ASN A 46 -2.15 15.44 -5.88
C ASN A 46 -1.04 15.71 -6.92
N SER A 47 -0.44 14.65 -7.45
CA SER A 47 0.52 14.77 -8.54
C SER A 47 -0.14 15.39 -9.78
N THR A 48 0.70 16.08 -10.53
CA THR A 48 0.43 16.76 -11.79
C THR A 48 1.17 16.11 -12.96
N ASP A 49 2.10 15.21 -12.67
CA ASP A 49 2.76 14.34 -13.65
C ASP A 49 1.90 13.13 -14.05
N ASN A 50 2.50 12.16 -14.75
CA ASN A 50 1.84 10.94 -15.21
C ASN A 50 1.84 9.79 -14.18
N THR A 51 1.80 10.12 -12.88
CA THR A 51 1.80 9.12 -11.79
C THR A 51 0.64 8.11 -11.92
N ASP A 52 -0.55 8.55 -12.32
CA ASP A 52 -1.71 7.66 -12.48
C ASP A 52 -1.50 6.65 -13.62
N GLU A 53 -0.93 7.07 -14.74
CA GLU A 53 -0.56 6.18 -15.85
C GLU A 53 0.47 5.14 -15.41
N VAL A 54 1.49 5.56 -14.65
CA VAL A 54 2.50 4.64 -14.12
C VAL A 54 1.86 3.59 -13.21
N VAL A 55 1.00 3.99 -12.28
CA VAL A 55 0.33 3.05 -11.37
C VAL A 55 -0.57 2.07 -12.13
N ASN A 56 -1.32 2.56 -13.13
CA ASN A 56 -2.25 1.73 -13.91
C ASN A 56 -1.55 0.54 -14.60
N LYS A 57 -0.26 0.66 -14.98
CA LYS A 57 0.53 -0.42 -15.63
C LYS A 57 0.73 -1.65 -14.73
N TYR A 58 0.62 -1.49 -13.41
CA TYR A 58 0.91 -2.55 -12.44
C TYR A 58 -0.33 -3.15 -11.77
N LEU A 59 -1.54 -2.64 -12.06
CA LEU A 59 -2.79 -3.10 -11.43
C LEU A 59 -3.08 -4.59 -11.63
N THR A 60 -2.62 -5.19 -12.74
CA THR A 60 -2.81 -6.62 -13.03
C THR A 60 -1.69 -7.50 -12.47
N GLN A 61 -0.56 -6.91 -12.08
CA GLN A 61 0.64 -7.63 -11.63
C GLN A 61 0.76 -7.64 -10.10
N LEU A 62 0.24 -6.60 -9.45
CA LEU A 62 0.31 -6.37 -8.01
C LEU A 62 -1.10 -6.29 -7.40
N PRO A 63 -1.29 -6.65 -6.13
CA PRO A 63 -2.55 -6.49 -5.41
C PRO A 63 -2.69 -5.03 -4.99
N LEU A 64 -2.77 -4.14 -5.98
CA LEU A 64 -2.58 -2.70 -5.86
C LEU A 64 -3.93 -1.97 -5.80
N CYS A 65 -4.02 -1.01 -4.88
CA CYS A 65 -5.09 -0.03 -4.80
C CYS A 65 -4.49 1.37 -5.00
N TYR A 66 -5.18 2.21 -5.76
CA TYR A 66 -4.77 3.58 -6.04
C TYR A 66 -5.76 4.57 -5.44
N LEU A 67 -5.26 5.51 -4.65
CA LEU A 67 -6.02 6.61 -4.05
C LEU A 67 -5.41 7.94 -4.46
N ARG A 68 -6.23 8.98 -4.55
CA ARG A 68 -5.78 10.38 -4.73
C ARG A 68 -6.19 11.23 -3.53
N GLU A 69 -5.25 11.93 -2.92
CA GLU A 69 -5.48 12.91 -1.84
C GLU A 69 -5.14 14.33 -2.35
N PRO A 70 -6.16 15.18 -2.59
CA PRO A 70 -5.94 16.53 -3.14
C PRO A 70 -5.28 17.49 -2.14
N ARG A 71 -5.37 17.25 -0.83
CA ARG A 71 -4.76 18.13 0.17
C ARG A 71 -3.27 17.84 0.29
N PRO A 72 -2.39 18.84 0.13
CA PRO A 72 -0.95 18.62 0.17
C PRO A 72 -0.50 18.14 1.56
N GLY A 73 0.45 17.21 1.56
CA GLY A 73 1.08 16.67 2.75
C GLY A 73 1.07 15.15 2.79
N LYS A 74 2.27 14.55 2.92
CA LYS A 74 2.45 13.09 3.05
C LYS A 74 1.56 12.47 4.14
N SER A 75 1.40 13.16 5.27
CA SER A 75 0.52 12.71 6.35
C SER A 75 -0.95 12.70 5.93
N CYS A 76 -1.42 13.65 5.12
CA CYS A 76 -2.77 13.64 4.58
C CYS A 76 -3.00 12.40 3.70
N ALA A 77 -2.05 12.09 2.82
CA ALA A 77 -2.08 10.92 1.94
C ALA A 77 -2.09 9.60 2.73
N LEU A 78 -1.22 9.45 3.72
CA LEU A 78 -1.17 8.26 4.57
C LEU A 78 -2.43 8.12 5.44
N ASN A 79 -2.90 9.22 6.04
CA ASN A 79 -4.13 9.23 6.83
C ASN A 79 -5.38 8.94 5.99
N LYS A 80 -5.36 9.27 4.69
CA LYS A 80 -6.41 8.87 3.76
C LYS A 80 -6.44 7.35 3.60
N ALA A 81 -5.29 6.74 3.30
CA ALA A 81 -5.20 5.28 3.17
C ALA A 81 -5.62 4.55 4.46
N LEU A 82 -5.17 5.05 5.63
CA LEU A 82 -5.55 4.47 6.93
C LEU A 82 -7.05 4.53 7.22
N ARG A 83 -7.78 5.51 6.67
CA ARG A 83 -9.22 5.65 6.86
C ARG A 83 -10.04 4.91 5.81
N GLU A 84 -9.58 4.84 4.58
CA GLU A 84 -10.37 4.36 3.44
C GLU A 84 -10.07 2.90 3.05
N CYS A 85 -8.93 2.35 3.45
CA CYS A 85 -8.54 0.98 3.10
C CYS A 85 -8.84 -0.03 4.23
N ALA A 86 -9.24 -1.23 3.83
CA ALA A 86 -9.26 -2.38 4.73
C ALA A 86 -7.80 -2.79 5.05
N LEU A 87 -7.34 -2.45 6.25
CA LEU A 87 -6.00 -2.77 6.73
C LEU A 87 -5.92 -4.23 7.20
N LYS A 88 -4.80 -4.87 6.91
CA LYS A 88 -4.46 -6.19 7.43
C LYS A 88 -3.73 -6.08 8.78
N GLU A 89 -3.36 -7.21 9.37
CA GLU A 89 -2.75 -7.30 10.70
C GLU A 89 -1.42 -6.52 10.78
N ILE A 90 -0.65 -6.47 9.70
CA ILE A 90 0.61 -5.71 9.63
C ILE A 90 0.43 -4.55 8.65
N VAL A 91 0.72 -3.32 9.10
CA VAL A 91 0.73 -2.13 8.25
C VAL A 91 2.17 -1.62 8.12
N VAL A 92 2.63 -1.49 6.88
CA VAL A 92 4.00 -1.09 6.54
C VAL A 92 3.95 0.24 5.80
N PHE A 93 4.63 1.25 6.32
CA PHE A 93 4.79 2.53 5.63
C PHE A 93 6.08 2.51 4.82
N ARG A 94 5.99 2.88 3.54
CA ARG A 94 7.16 3.02 2.67
C ARG A 94 7.11 4.28 1.83
N ASP A 95 8.30 4.71 1.47
CA ASP A 95 8.51 5.79 0.53
C ASP A 95 8.37 5.25 -0.91
N ASP A 96 8.24 6.15 -1.88
CA ASP A 96 8.01 5.80 -3.28
C ASP A 96 9.29 5.43 -4.05
N ASP A 97 10.43 5.37 -3.36
CA ASP A 97 11.78 5.13 -3.89
C ASP A 97 12.44 3.85 -3.34
N VAL A 98 11.62 2.90 -2.89
CA VAL A 98 12.07 1.68 -2.21
C VAL A 98 12.31 0.55 -3.19
N THR A 99 13.41 -0.17 -3.02
CA THR A 99 13.74 -1.36 -3.83
C THR A 99 13.80 -2.59 -2.92
N PRO A 100 12.65 -3.24 -2.64
CA PRO A 100 12.60 -4.35 -1.70
C PRO A 100 13.32 -5.60 -2.23
N ALA A 101 13.93 -6.36 -1.32
CA ALA A 101 14.51 -7.66 -1.62
C ALA A 101 13.42 -8.70 -1.94
N ARG A 102 13.77 -9.77 -2.68
CA ARG A 102 12.84 -10.82 -3.10
C ARG A 102 12.06 -11.45 -1.94
N ASN A 103 12.67 -11.61 -0.77
CA ASN A 103 12.10 -12.24 0.42
C ASN A 103 11.44 -11.23 1.39
N TRP A 104 11.25 -9.97 1.01
CA TRP A 104 10.89 -8.86 1.90
C TRP A 104 9.68 -9.12 2.79
N PHE A 105 8.57 -9.63 2.26
CA PHE A 105 7.37 -9.92 3.06
C PHE A 105 7.62 -11.00 4.11
N ARG A 106 8.41 -12.04 3.80
CA ARG A 106 8.77 -13.08 4.78
C ARG A 106 9.63 -12.49 5.91
N GLU A 107 10.53 -11.57 5.59
CA GLU A 107 11.35 -10.89 6.60
C GLU A 107 10.50 -10.01 7.52
N ILE A 108 9.49 -9.33 6.98
CA ILE A 108 8.53 -8.56 7.76
C ILE A 108 7.79 -9.48 8.76
N VAL A 109 7.19 -10.58 8.27
CA VAL A 109 6.48 -11.54 9.14
C VAL A 109 7.40 -12.11 10.21
N SER A 110 8.61 -12.54 9.83
CA SER A 110 9.60 -13.08 10.76
C SER A 110 9.98 -12.06 11.84
N SER A 111 10.14 -10.79 11.46
CA SER A 111 10.54 -9.73 12.38
C SER A 111 9.42 -9.40 13.38
N VAL A 112 8.17 -9.34 12.94
CA VAL A 112 7.01 -9.11 13.81
C VAL A 112 6.80 -10.29 14.77
N LYS A 113 6.93 -11.53 14.30
CA LYS A 113 6.85 -12.72 15.17
C LYS A 113 7.95 -12.71 16.24
N LYS A 114 9.16 -12.25 15.91
CA LYS A 114 10.28 -12.18 16.84
C LYS A 114 10.14 -11.06 17.87
N TRP A 115 9.53 -9.94 17.51
CA TRP A 115 9.44 -8.75 18.35
C TRP A 115 8.00 -8.22 18.39
N PRO A 116 7.07 -8.91 19.07
CA PRO A 116 5.70 -8.44 19.19
C PRO A 116 5.64 -7.11 19.96
N GLY A 117 4.86 -6.15 19.46
CA GLY A 117 4.60 -4.87 20.14
C GLY A 117 5.67 -3.78 19.94
N VAL A 118 6.82 -4.08 19.34
CA VAL A 118 7.82 -3.08 18.93
C VAL A 118 7.73 -2.93 17.42
N GLY A 119 7.55 -1.70 16.90
CA GLY A 119 7.67 -1.45 15.47
C GLY A 119 9.00 -2.02 14.97
N ALA A 120 8.96 -3.10 14.19
CA ALA A 120 10.13 -3.95 13.98
C ALA A 120 11.31 -3.14 13.41
N PRO A 121 12.47 -3.08 14.08
CA PRO A 121 13.63 -2.39 13.54
C PRO A 121 14.17 -3.19 12.34
N PRO A 122 14.46 -2.55 11.19
CA PRO A 122 15.05 -3.26 10.06
C PRO A 122 16.40 -3.87 10.46
N LYS A 123 16.69 -5.10 10.00
CA LYS A 123 18.02 -5.70 10.18
C LYS A 123 19.05 -4.83 9.45
N LYS A 124 20.17 -4.55 10.13
CA LYS A 124 21.35 -3.81 9.63
C LYS A 124 21.96 -4.50 8.39
N LYS A 125 21.36 -4.30 7.20
CA LYS A 125 21.98 -4.39 5.86
C LYS A 125 21.02 -4.08 4.70
N VAL A 126 19.79 -3.63 4.97
CA VAL A 126 18.93 -3.03 3.95
C VAL A 126 18.79 -1.55 4.30
N LEU A 127 19.38 -0.68 3.46
CA LEU A 127 19.22 0.77 3.51
C LEU A 127 17.75 1.09 3.23
N ASP A 128 16.87 1.00 4.23
CA ASP A 128 15.49 1.44 4.07
C ASP A 128 14.87 1.82 5.42
N LYS A 129 14.41 3.07 5.53
CA LYS A 129 13.79 3.68 6.72
C LYS A 129 12.39 3.10 6.94
N THR A 130 12.37 1.84 7.32
CA THR A 130 11.16 1.07 7.53
C THR A 130 10.43 1.54 8.77
N LYS A 131 9.29 2.23 8.60
CA LYS A 131 8.31 2.38 9.69
C LYS A 131 7.28 1.26 9.59
N LEU A 132 7.31 0.34 10.54
CA LEU A 132 6.37 -0.76 10.64
C LEU A 132 5.45 -0.54 11.83
N ILE A 133 4.14 -0.60 11.59
CA ILE A 133 3.12 -0.62 12.64
C ILE A 133 2.44 -1.99 12.59
N ALA A 134 2.73 -2.84 13.57
CA ALA A 134 1.97 -4.07 13.77
C ALA A 134 0.69 -3.72 14.55
N ILE A 135 -0.48 -3.98 13.98
CA ILE A 135 -1.75 -3.78 14.66
C ILE A 135 -2.11 -5.11 15.32
N SER A 136 -1.85 -5.21 16.63
CA SER A 136 -2.38 -6.32 17.44
C SER A 136 -3.91 -6.25 17.43
N ARG A 137 -4.60 -7.33 17.03
CA ARG A 137 -6.07 -7.42 17.14
C ARG A 137 -6.46 -7.14 18.60
N GLY A 138 -7.08 -5.99 18.83
CA GLY A 138 -7.43 -5.48 20.16
C GLY A 138 -8.03 -4.07 20.14
N SER A 139 -7.72 -3.24 19.14
CA SER A 139 -8.36 -1.92 18.97
C SER A 139 -9.27 -1.89 17.75
N ARG A 140 -10.58 -1.79 18.03
CA ARG A 140 -11.67 -1.67 17.06
C ARG A 140 -11.45 -0.47 16.13
N TYR A 141 -11.17 -0.73 14.85
CA TYR A 141 -11.46 0.21 13.76
C TYR A 141 -12.66 -0.35 12.99
N ASN A 142 -13.77 0.38 13.00
CA ASN A 142 -15.04 -0.06 12.44
C ASN A 142 -14.91 -0.29 10.92
N HIS A 143 -15.25 -1.51 10.50
CA HIS A 143 -15.23 -1.96 9.12
C HIS A 143 -16.39 -1.35 8.30
N ALA A 144 -16.09 -0.90 7.08
CA ALA A 144 -17.00 -1.02 5.96
C ALA A 144 -16.42 -2.09 5.01
N THR A 145 -17.26 -3.04 4.62
CA THR A 145 -16.88 -4.32 4.03
C THR A 145 -16.32 -4.17 2.60
N SER A 146 -15.23 -4.87 2.29
CA SER A 146 -14.44 -4.80 1.03
C SER A 146 -15.20 -4.94 -0.29
N GLY A 147 -16.47 -5.40 -0.30
CA GLY A 147 -17.26 -5.57 -1.52
C GLY A 147 -17.80 -4.25 -2.11
N GLU A 148 -18.13 -3.27 -1.27
CA GLU A 148 -18.82 -2.05 -1.71
C GLU A 148 -17.86 -0.97 -2.25
N LEU A 149 -16.60 -0.99 -1.79
CA LEU A 149 -15.59 0.00 -2.15
C LEU A 149 -14.98 -0.24 -3.54
N VAL A 150 -14.78 -1.50 -3.93
CA VAL A 150 -14.31 -1.86 -5.28
C VAL A 150 -15.36 -1.50 -6.33
N ALA A 151 -16.64 -1.76 -6.04
CA ALA A 151 -17.74 -1.36 -6.90
C ALA A 151 -17.85 0.18 -7.03
N ARG A 152 -17.69 0.95 -5.94
CA ARG A 152 -17.75 2.42 -6.00
C ARG A 152 -16.58 3.06 -6.75
N ALA A 153 -15.37 2.49 -6.66
CA ALA A 153 -14.21 2.99 -7.41
C ALA A 153 -14.37 2.77 -8.93
N GLN A 154 -14.95 1.64 -9.33
CA GLN A 154 -15.24 1.34 -10.74
C GLN A 154 -16.42 2.15 -11.28
N SER A 155 -17.50 2.32 -10.50
CA SER A 155 -18.69 3.09 -10.90
C SER A 155 -18.44 4.59 -11.03
N ARG A 156 -17.53 5.18 -10.24
CA ARG A 156 -17.15 6.60 -10.41
C ARG A 156 -16.33 6.86 -11.67
N ARG A 157 -15.57 5.88 -12.15
CA ARG A 157 -14.82 5.98 -13.42
C ARG A 157 -15.76 5.97 -14.64
N ALA A 158 -16.93 5.35 -14.53
CA ALA A 158 -17.98 5.40 -15.55
C ALA A 158 -18.78 6.73 -15.53
N ALA A 159 -19.03 7.29 -14.34
CA ALA A 159 -19.78 8.55 -14.21
C ALA A 159 -18.99 9.80 -14.66
N GLN A 160 -17.66 9.82 -14.47
CA GLN A 160 -16.81 10.95 -14.87
C GLN A 160 -16.55 11.04 -16.38
N ARG A 161 -16.90 10.00 -17.17
CA ARG A 161 -16.75 9.99 -18.64
C ARG A 161 -17.96 10.56 -19.41
N ASN A 162 -19.07 10.88 -18.74
CA ASN A 162 -20.31 11.34 -19.38
C ASN A 162 -20.69 12.80 -19.06
N VAL A 163 -19.78 13.59 -18.50
CA VAL A 163 -19.97 15.04 -18.31
C VAL A 163 -19.03 15.78 -19.25
N ASP A 164 -19.31 15.67 -20.55
CA ASP A 164 -19.13 16.71 -21.56
C ASP A 164 -19.74 16.19 -22.86
N PRO A 165 -20.76 16.89 -23.40
CA PRO A 165 -20.44 17.69 -24.57
C PRO A 165 -21.15 19.05 -24.65
N LYS A 166 -20.36 20.03 -25.10
CA LYS A 166 -20.67 21.32 -25.76
C LYS A 166 -21.38 22.41 -24.97
#